data_AF-A0AAP9LAK3-F1
#
_entry.id   AF-A0AAP9LAK3-F1
#
_cell.length_a   1.000
_cell.length_b   1.000
_cell.length_c   1.000
_cell.angle_alpha   90.00
_cell.angle_beta   90.00
_cell.angle_gamma   90.00
#
_symmetry.space_group_name_H-M   'P 1'
#
loop_
_entity.id
_entity.type
_entity.pdbx_description
1 polymer ?
#
loop_
_entity_poly.entity_id
_entity_poly.type
_entity_poly.pdbx_seq_one_letter_code
_entity_poly.pdbx_strand_id
1 'polypeptide(L)'
;MANWWMPVAQLRVMRRIENGGILLRNPTYGFYYWFRSEDPRPTASAKALFNRGLIAIGNTHPHTLGNQIMRITPTGKNELKSNSGRKIEGE
;
A
#
# COMPACT_ATOMS: atom_id res chain seq x y z
N MET A 1 17.05 0.10 20.35
CA MET A 1 15.86 -0.76 20.30
C MET A 1 15.23 -0.57 18.94
N ALA A 2 15.37 -1.55 18.04
CA ALA A 2 14.81 -1.43 16.70
C ALA A 2 13.29 -1.33 16.82
N ASN A 3 12.69 -0.32 16.20
CA ASN A 3 11.25 -0.16 16.12
C ASN A 3 10.71 -1.33 15.28
N TRP A 4 10.46 -2.49 15.92
CA TRP A 4 10.07 -3.75 15.24
C TRP A 4 8.73 -3.65 14.49
N TRP A 5 7.96 -2.59 14.76
CA TRP A 5 6.62 -2.44 14.24
C TRP A 5 6.56 -1.45 13.09
N MET A 6 5.93 -1.88 12.00
CA MET A 6 5.65 -1.02 10.84
C MET A 6 4.77 0.18 11.26
N PRO A 7 5.03 1.41 10.81
CA PRO A 7 4.16 2.56 11.08
C PRO A 7 2.69 2.28 10.75
N VAL A 8 1.76 2.67 11.62
CA VAL A 8 0.33 2.34 11.50
C VAL A 8 -0.24 2.76 10.14
N ALA A 9 0.13 3.94 9.64
CA ALA A 9 -0.33 4.42 8.33
C ALA A 9 0.16 3.55 7.15
N GLN A 10 1.35 2.93 7.25
CA GLN A 10 1.82 1.96 6.27
C GLN A 10 1.09 0.62 6.40
N LEU A 11 0.86 0.17 7.64
CA LEU A 11 0.12 -1.06 7.91
C LEU A 11 -1.32 -1.01 7.39
N ARG A 12 -2.02 0.12 7.59
CA ARG A 12 -3.38 0.36 7.04
C ARG A 12 -3.41 0.23 5.52
N VAL A 13 -2.39 0.77 4.82
CA VAL A 13 -2.30 0.63 3.36
C VAL A 13 -2.13 -0.83 2.97
N MET A 14 -1.21 -1.56 3.61
CA MET A 14 -1.00 -2.97 3.26
C MET A 14 -2.23 -3.84 3.55
N ARG A 15 -2.87 -3.68 4.71
CA ARG A 15 -4.11 -4.38 5.05
C ARG A 15 -5.22 -4.11 4.04
N ARG A 16 -5.39 -2.85 3.63
CA ARG A 16 -6.40 -2.50 2.64
C ARG A 16 -6.13 -3.15 1.29
N ILE A 17 -4.87 -3.25 0.86
CA ILE A 17 -4.53 -3.99 -0.37
C ILE A 17 -4.80 -5.50 -0.20
N GLU A 18 -4.47 -6.08 0.97
CA GLU A 18 -4.74 -7.49 1.28
C GLU A 18 -6.25 -7.80 1.29
N ASN A 19 -7.07 -6.87 1.78
CA ASN A 19 -8.54 -6.95 1.79
C ASN A 19 -9.19 -6.62 0.42
N GLY A 20 -8.41 -6.53 -0.66
CA GLY A 20 -8.91 -6.33 -2.03
C GLY A 20 -8.99 -4.88 -2.49
N GLY A 21 -8.57 -3.92 -1.67
CA GLY A 21 -8.47 -2.51 -2.06
C GLY A 21 -7.44 -2.30 -3.17
N ILE A 22 -7.85 -1.64 -4.25
CA ILE A 22 -6.98 -1.39 -5.40
C ILE A 22 -6.24 -0.07 -5.20
N LEU A 23 -4.95 -0.15 -4.86
CA LEU A 23 -4.07 1.02 -4.81
C LEU A 23 -3.49 1.30 -6.20
N LEU A 24 -3.64 2.53 -6.67
CA LEU A 24 -3.09 3.01 -7.93
C LEU A 24 -1.95 4.00 -7.68
N ARG A 25 -0.95 3.95 -8.55
CA ARG A 25 0.11 4.96 -8.67
C ARG A 25 -0.07 5.70 -9.97
N ASN A 26 -0.08 7.03 -9.90
CA ASN A 26 0.06 7.87 -11.07
C ASN A 26 1.55 8.02 -11.40
N PRO A 27 2.05 7.47 -12.52
CA PRO A 27 3.49 7.53 -12.82
C PRO A 27 3.97 8.94 -13.18
N THR A 28 3.10 9.79 -13.74
CA THR A 28 3.41 11.16 -14.15
C THR A 28 3.66 12.08 -12.96
N TYR A 29 2.77 12.03 -11.96
CA TYR A 29 2.81 12.92 -10.81
C TYR A 29 3.33 12.27 -9.53
N GLY A 30 3.53 10.94 -9.54
CA GLY A 30 4.14 10.20 -8.43
C GLY A 30 3.28 10.07 -7.17
N PHE A 31 1.98 10.37 -7.25
CA PHE A 31 1.04 10.18 -6.13
C PHE A 31 0.35 8.81 -6.16
N TYR A 32 -0.14 8.39 -4.99
CA TYR A 32 -0.88 7.14 -4.81
C TYR A 32 -2.29 7.41 -4.31
N TYR A 33 -3.26 6.65 -4.80
CA TYR A 33 -4.67 6.83 -4.47
C TYR A 33 -5.45 5.51 -4.61
N TRP A 34 -6.57 5.41 -3.91
CA TRP A 34 -7.46 4.25 -3.99
C TRP A 34 -8.37 4.36 -5.20
N PHE A 35 -8.50 3.29 -5.97
CA PHE A 35 -9.43 3.26 -7.10
C PHE A 35 -10.87 3.40 -6.60
N ARG A 36 -11.64 4.33 -7.20
CA ARG A 36 -13.06 4.60 -6.89
C ARG A 36 -13.33 4.84 -5.39
N SER A 37 -12.45 5.59 -4.72
CA SER A 37 -12.63 5.96 -3.32
C SER A 37 -12.27 7.42 -3.12
N GLU A 38 -13.05 8.09 -2.27
CA GLU A 38 -12.82 9.48 -1.84
C GLU A 38 -11.84 9.58 -0.67
N ASP A 39 -11.30 8.45 -0.20
CA ASP A 39 -10.43 8.42 0.96
C ASP A 39 -9.15 9.22 0.72
N PRO A 40 -8.60 9.84 1.77
CA PRO A 40 -7.35 10.58 1.68
C PRO A 40 -6.24 9.78 0.99
N ARG A 41 -5.52 10.44 0.08
CA ARG A 41 -4.45 9.83 -0.71
C ARG A 41 -3.34 9.33 0.21
N PRO A 42 -3.03 8.02 0.25
CA PRO A 42 -2.01 7.48 1.14
C PRO A 42 -0.58 7.66 0.60
N THR A 43 -0.29 8.77 -0.09
CA THR A 43 0.92 8.94 -0.92
C THR A 43 2.21 8.77 -0.13
N ALA A 44 2.35 9.40 1.04
CA ALA A 44 3.56 9.30 1.85
C ALA A 44 3.81 7.85 2.32
N SER A 45 2.78 7.19 2.85
CA SER A 45 2.86 5.80 3.32
C SER A 45 3.11 4.81 2.19
N ALA A 46 2.39 4.93 1.07
CA ALA A 46 2.56 4.07 -0.09
C ALA A 46 3.94 4.24 -0.73
N LYS A 47 4.44 5.48 -0.84
CA LYS A 47 5.79 5.74 -1.34
C LYS A 47 6.86 5.12 -0.43
N ALA A 48 6.69 5.20 0.89
CA ALA A 48 7.62 4.56 1.83
C ALA A 48 7.60 3.02 1.69
N LEU A 49 6.42 2.41 1.57
CA LEU A 49 6.28 0.96 1.32
C LEU A 49 6.91 0.53 -0.01
N PHE A 50 6.72 1.33 -1.06
CA PHE A 50 7.29 1.08 -2.38
C PHE A 50 8.82 1.15 -2.35
N ASN A 51 9.38 2.20 -1.74
CA ASN A 51 10.83 2.36 -1.60
C ASN A 51 11.46 1.24 -0.76
N ARG A 52 10.70 0.65 0.18
CA ARG A 52 11.12 -0.52 0.97
C ARG A 52 10.92 -1.86 0.26
N GLY A 53 10.38 -1.86 -0.95
CA GLY A 53 10.10 -3.09 -1.71
C GLY A 53 8.97 -3.96 -1.13
N LEU A 54 8.12 -3.40 -0.26
CA LEU A 54 7.00 -4.11 0.36
C LEU A 54 5.75 -4.10 -0.53
N ILE A 55 5.64 -3.10 -1.39
CA ILE A 55 4.69 -3.07 -2.51
C ILE A 55 5.47 -2.81 -3.80
N ALA A 56 4.96 -3.31 -4.91
CA ALA A 56 5.55 -3.14 -6.23
C ALA A 56 4.48 -2.89 -7.30
N ILE A 57 4.92 -2.40 -8.45
CA ILE A 57 4.06 -2.25 -9.63
C ILE A 57 3.66 -3.66 -10.09
N GLY A 58 2.36 -3.93 -10.12
CA GLY A 58 1.78 -5.09 -10.76
C GLY A 58 1.36 -4.77 -12.20
N ASN A 59 0.39 -5.53 -12.72
CA ASN A 59 -0.13 -5.30 -14.07
C ASN A 59 -0.75 -3.90 -14.19
N THR A 60 -0.52 -3.25 -15.33
CA THR A 60 -1.25 -2.05 -15.75
C THR A 60 -2.71 -2.42 -16.01
N HIS A 61 -3.64 -1.65 -15.43
CA HIS A 61 -5.05 -1.86 -15.71
C HIS A 61 -5.41 -1.17 -17.03
N PRO A 62 -6.03 -1.85 -18.00
CA PRO A 62 -6.35 -1.26 -19.30
C PRO A 62 -7.26 -0.02 -19.19
N HIS A 63 -8.09 0.04 -18.14
CA HIS A 63 -9.02 1.15 -17.91
C HIS A 63 -8.48 2.30 -17.04
N THR A 64 -7.23 2.26 -16.58
CA THR A 64 -6.71 3.30 -15.66
C THR A 64 -5.85 4.35 -16.33
N LEU A 65 -5.97 4.57 -17.65
CA LEU A 65 -5.27 5.67 -18.36
C LEU A 65 -3.75 5.72 -18.06
N GLY A 66 -3.08 4.57 -18.02
CA GLY A 66 -1.65 4.48 -17.72
C GLY A 66 -1.28 4.53 -16.23
N ASN A 67 -2.24 4.62 -15.30
CA ASN A 67 -1.93 4.43 -13.88
C ASN A 67 -1.56 2.96 -13.60
N GLN A 68 -0.66 2.75 -12.64
CA GLN A 68 -0.08 1.46 -12.29
C GLN A 68 -0.77 0.88 -11.06
N ILE A 69 -1.21 -0.38 -11.11
CA ILE A 69 -1.73 -1.07 -9.92
C ILE A 69 -0.57 -1.45 -9.02
N MET A 70 -0.68 -1.15 -7.74
CA MET A 70 0.27 -1.59 -6.72
C MET A 70 -0.17 -2.93 -6.12
N ARG A 71 0.77 -3.84 -5.92
CA ARG A 71 0.55 -5.13 -5.24
C ARG A 71 1.53 -5.33 -4.11
N ILE A 72 1.12 -6.06 -3.08
CA ILE A 72 2.02 -6.49 -2.00
C ILE A 72 3.01 -7.52 -2.55
N THR A 73 4.30 -7.33 -2.30
CA THR A 73 5.35 -8.28 -2.68
C THR A 73 5.37 -9.48 -1.71
N PRO A 74 6.07 -10.58 -2.05
CA PRO A 74 6.28 -11.66 -1.08
C PRO A 74 6.89 -11.16 0.24
N THR A 75 7.86 -10.23 0.17
CA THR A 75 8.46 -9.58 1.35
C THR A 75 7.43 -8.76 2.12
N GLY A 76 6.59 -7.98 1.44
CA GLY A 76 5.50 -7.22 2.06
C GLY A 76 4.49 -8.12 2.78
N LYS A 77 4.19 -9.31 2.24
CA LYS A 77 3.31 -10.29 2.90
C LYS A 77 3.94 -10.85 4.18
N ASN A 78 5.24 -11.13 4.18
CA ASN A 78 5.94 -11.58 5.38
C ASN A 78 5.90 -10.51 6.47
N GLU A 79 6.19 -9.26 6.11
CA GLU A 79 6.08 -8.11 7.02
C GLU A 79 4.66 -7.92 7.56
N LEU A 80 3.64 -8.08 6.70
CA LEU A 80 2.24 -7.97 7.11
C LEU A 80 1.88 -9.03 8.15
N LYS A 81 2.30 -10.28 7.93
CA LYS A 81 2.10 -11.39 8.88
C LYS A 81 2.81 -11.14 10.21
N SER A 82 4.04 -10.65 10.19
CA SER A 82 4.77 -10.26 11.41
C SER A 82 4.07 -9.13 12.19
N ASN A 83 3.29 -8.29 11.51
CA ASN A 83 2.51 -7.21 12.11
C ASN A 83 1.03 -7.57 12.37
N SER A 84 0.62 -8.83 12.15
CA SER A 84 -0.79 -9.27 12.21
C SER A 84 -1.44 -9.07 13.59
N GLY A 85 -0.68 -9.29 14.67
CA GLY A 85 -1.15 -9.09 16.05
C GLY A 85 -1.35 -7.63 16.46
N ARG A 86 -0.99 -6.66 15.60
CA ARG A 86 -1.14 -5.24 15.91
C ARG A 86 -2.61 -4.83 15.74
N LYS A 87 -3.31 -4.61 16.86
CA LYS A 87 -4.62 -3.94 16.83
C LYS A 87 -4.41 -2.49 16.37
N ILE A 88 -5.18 -2.06 15.39
CA ILE A 88 -5.22 -0.67 14.94
C ILE A 88 -6.56 -0.14 15.42
N GLU A 89 -6.56 0.79 16.37
CA GLU A 89 -7.81 1.45 16.78
C GLU A 89 -8.34 2.32 15.62
N GLY A 90 -9.65 2.21 15.35
CA GLY A 90 -10.35 2.98 14.31
C GLY A 90 -10.39 2.37 12.91
N GLU A 91 -10.32 1.04 12.77
CA GLU A 91 -10.87 0.30 11.61
C GLU A 91 -12.32 -0.12 11.89
#